data_AF-A0A0J8QLJ4-F1
#
_entry.id   AF-A0A0J8QLJ4-F1
#
_cell.length_a   1.000
_cell.length_b   1.000
_cell.length_c   1.000
_cell.angle_alpha   90.00
_cell.angle_beta   90.00
_cell.angle_gamma   90.00
#
_symmetry.space_group_name_H-M   'P 1'
#
loop_
_entity.id
_entity.type
_entity.pdbx_description
1 polymer ?
#
loop_
_entity_poly.entity_id
_entity_poly.type
_entity_poly.pdbx_seq_one_letter_code
_entity_poly.pdbx_strand_id
1 'polypeptide(L)'
;MTNGLLNSFPDEIIQCILACATPISAVKLGQASKKFWSITNTPLLWRFYCRQYFEYWDDRHCILEKFALPVSLVDWKELYKLRHLIDVAVTELLESILACQTGRIEKFHKIISFGYDAKDTLLRHAEAGFEYQDHLARRNAALGCLHRSIAISEWSRVRNGEDIPLERALGAFDF
;
A
#
# COMPACT_ATOMS: atom_id res chain seq x y z
N MET A 1 5.10 -30.24 27.83
CA MET A 1 4.80 -29.04 27.02
C MET A 1 6.08 -28.26 26.87
N THR A 2 6.66 -28.22 25.67
CA THR A 2 7.89 -27.44 25.43
C THR A 2 7.52 -25.96 25.54
N ASN A 3 7.95 -25.30 26.62
CA ASN A 3 7.92 -23.85 26.70
C ASN A 3 8.84 -23.32 25.60
N GLY A 4 8.27 -23.00 24.43
CA GLY A 4 9.03 -22.39 23.35
C GLY A 4 9.74 -21.14 23.84
N LEU A 5 11.00 -20.94 23.45
CA LEU A 5 11.87 -19.83 23.86
C LEU A 5 11.19 -18.45 23.78
N LEU A 6 10.30 -18.26 22.79
CA LEU A 6 9.57 -17.01 22.61
C LEU A 6 8.48 -16.77 23.68
N ASN A 7 7.91 -17.83 24.26
CA ASN A 7 6.89 -17.70 25.30
C ASN A 7 7.44 -17.13 26.62
N SER A 8 8.74 -17.33 26.90
CA SER A 8 9.40 -16.81 28.10
C SER A 8 9.78 -15.33 28.00
N PHE A 9 9.69 -14.72 26.82
CA PHE A 9 9.99 -13.30 26.67
C PHE A 9 8.83 -12.41 27.14
N PRO A 10 9.15 -11.22 27.70
CA PRO A 10 8.18 -10.15 27.91
C PRO A 10 7.52 -9.72 26.59
N ASP A 11 6.29 -9.23 26.69
CA ASP A 11 5.48 -8.86 25.53
C ASP A 11 6.14 -7.72 24.74
N GLU A 12 6.80 -6.78 25.41
CA GLU A 12 7.53 -5.66 24.82
C GLU A 12 8.70 -6.13 23.95
N ILE A 13 9.43 -7.17 24.41
CA ILE A 13 10.55 -7.74 23.64
C ILE A 13 10.03 -8.42 22.37
N ILE A 14 8.91 -9.13 22.47
CA ILE A 14 8.26 -9.75 21.31
C ILE A 14 7.79 -8.66 20.33
N GLN A 15 7.23 -7.56 20.82
CA GLN A 15 6.84 -6.42 19.97
C GLN A 15 8.03 -5.79 19.24
N CYS A 16 9.18 -5.62 19.92
CA CYS A 16 10.41 -5.13 19.29
C CYS A 16 10.91 -6.08 18.19
N ILE A 17 10.88 -7.39 18.43
CA ILE A 17 11.23 -8.40 17.41
C ILE A 17 10.27 -8.28 16.22
N LEU A 18 8.97 -8.13 16.48
CA LEU A 18 7.95 -7.98 15.44
C LEU A 18 8.12 -6.68 14.63
N ALA A 19 8.57 -5.58 15.23
CA ALA A 19 8.87 -4.36 14.50
C ALA A 19 10.00 -4.54 13.46
N CYS A 20 10.91 -5.49 13.69
CA CYS A 20 11.94 -5.87 12.71
C CYS A 20 11.48 -6.97 11.73
N ALA A 21 10.30 -7.56 11.96
CA ALA A 21 9.75 -8.64 11.14
C ALA A 21 8.71 -8.11 10.13
N THR A 22 8.43 -8.91 9.10
CA THR A 22 7.37 -8.57 8.15
C THR A 22 5.98 -8.72 8.77
N PRO A 23 4.98 -7.94 8.32
CA PRO A 23 3.61 -8.04 8.82
C PRO A 23 3.00 -9.43 8.66
N ILE A 24 3.38 -10.16 7.61
CA ILE A 24 2.97 -11.56 7.39
C ILE A 24 3.48 -12.46 8.52
N SER A 25 4.72 -12.26 8.97
CA SER A 25 5.28 -13.01 10.10
C SER A 25 4.52 -12.72 11.40
N ALA A 26 4.11 -11.47 11.63
CA ALA A 26 3.27 -11.10 12.77
C ALA A 26 1.91 -11.82 12.73
N VAL A 27 1.25 -11.88 11.57
CA VAL A 27 -0.03 -12.60 11.40
C VAL A 27 0.16 -14.10 11.70
N LYS A 28 1.18 -14.73 11.12
CA LYS A 28 1.48 -16.16 11.34
C LYS A 28 1.77 -16.46 12.80
N LEU A 29 2.53 -15.60 13.47
CA LEU A 29 2.83 -15.75 14.90
C LEU A 29 1.55 -15.64 15.74
N GLY A 30 0.65 -14.71 15.41
CA GLY A 30 -0.63 -14.54 16.10
C GLY A 30 -1.56 -15.76 15.99
N GLN A 31 -1.41 -16.59 14.96
CA GLN A 31 -2.16 -17.84 14.81
C GLN A 31 -1.62 -18.98 15.68
N ALA A 32 -0.41 -18.86 16.23
CA ALA A 32 0.24 -19.94 16.98
C ALA A 32 -0.26 -20.07 18.42
N SER A 33 -0.66 -18.98 19.08
CA SER A 33 -1.14 -19.02 20.47
C SER A 33 -2.02 -17.82 20.84
N LYS A 34 -2.84 -17.94 21.89
CA LYS A 34 -3.64 -16.82 22.42
C LYS A 34 -2.77 -15.65 22.92
N LYS A 35 -1.62 -15.94 23.56
CA LYS A 35 -0.66 -14.93 23.99
C LYS A 35 -0.17 -14.12 22.78
N PHE A 36 0.34 -14.81 21.76
CA PHE A 36 0.84 -14.15 20.57
C PHE A 36 -0.25 -13.46 19.77
N TRP A 37 -1.48 -13.99 19.77
CA TRP A 37 -2.62 -13.29 19.19
C TRP A 37 -2.81 -11.92 19.84
N SER A 38 -2.80 -11.84 21.17
CA SER A 38 -2.93 -10.55 21.87
C SER A 38 -1.81 -9.58 21.51
N ILE A 39 -0.55 -10.06 21.54
CA ILE A 39 0.63 -9.23 21.28
C ILE A 39 0.62 -8.71 19.84
N THR A 40 0.39 -9.59 18.86
CA THR A 40 0.38 -9.26 17.43
C THR A 40 -0.84 -8.44 17.02
N ASN A 41 -1.87 -8.29 17.86
CA ASN A 41 -3.00 -7.39 17.64
C ASN A 41 -2.85 -6.03 18.34
N THR A 42 -1.67 -5.70 18.88
CA THR A 42 -1.44 -4.40 19.51
C THR A 42 -1.52 -3.27 18.47
N PRO A 43 -2.35 -2.22 18.68
CA PRO A 43 -2.51 -1.12 17.73
C PRO A 43 -1.20 -0.43 17.32
N LEU A 44 -0.25 -0.29 18.26
CA LEU A 44 1.04 0.36 18.02
C LEU A 44 1.88 -0.35 16.96
N LEU A 45 1.86 -1.69 16.94
CA LEU A 45 2.58 -2.50 15.95
C LEU A 45 2.03 -2.25 14.55
N TRP A 46 0.71 -2.23 14.39
CA TRP A 46 0.08 -2.01 13.09
C TRP A 46 0.22 -0.57 12.60
N ARG A 47 0.18 0.42 13.51
CA ARG A 47 0.51 1.81 13.17
C ARG A 47 1.93 1.93 12.65
N PHE A 48 2.88 1.24 13.27
CA PHE A 48 4.27 1.18 12.80
C PHE A 48 4.33 0.58 11.40
N TYR A 49 3.68 -0.57 11.15
CA TYR A 49 3.66 -1.16 9.81
C TYR A 49 3.02 -0.25 8.76
N CYS A 50 1.93 0.45 9.08
CA CYS A 50 1.34 1.44 8.17
C CYS A 50 2.34 2.52 7.77
N ARG A 51 3.15 3.01 8.72
CA ARG A 51 4.18 4.04 8.44
C ARG A 51 5.37 3.50 7.67
N GLN A 52 5.77 2.27 7.91
CA GLN A 52 6.96 1.69 7.30
C GLN A 52 6.72 1.21 5.86
N TYR A 53 5.53 0.66 5.58
CA TYR A 53 5.25 -0.01 4.31
C TYR A 53 4.46 0.82 3.30
N PHE A 54 3.86 1.94 3.72
CA PHE A 54 3.04 2.79 2.84
C PHE A 54 3.44 4.26 2.99
N GLU A 55 4.03 4.81 1.94
CA GLU A 55 4.38 6.23 1.86
C GLU A 55 3.18 7.05 1.36
N TYR A 56 2.46 6.52 0.37
CA TYR A 56 1.35 7.19 -0.27
C TYR A 56 0.00 6.65 0.21
N TRP A 57 -0.91 7.58 0.47
CA TRP A 57 -2.25 7.33 0.96
C TRP A 57 -3.24 8.18 0.19
N ASP A 58 -4.35 7.57 -0.18
CA ASP A 58 -5.49 8.31 -0.73
C ASP A 58 -6.17 9.19 0.33
N ASP A 59 -6.62 10.38 -0.07
CA ASP A 59 -7.19 11.40 0.83
C ASP A 59 -8.39 10.87 1.63
N ARG A 60 -9.13 9.89 1.07
CA ARG A 60 -10.24 9.20 1.74
C ARG A 60 -9.86 8.58 3.10
N HIS A 61 -8.57 8.33 3.34
CA HIS A 61 -8.11 7.75 4.60
C HIS A 61 -7.90 8.78 5.70
N CYS A 62 -7.74 10.05 5.37
CA CYS A 62 -7.37 11.12 6.31
C CYS A 62 -6.17 10.71 7.17
N ILE A 63 -5.12 10.14 6.54
CA ILE A 63 -4.07 9.41 7.25
C ILE A 63 -3.25 10.30 8.19
N LEU A 64 -3.02 11.56 7.82
CA LEU A 64 -2.25 12.50 8.62
C LEU A 64 -2.97 12.81 9.95
N GLU A 65 -4.28 12.99 9.91
CA GLU A 65 -5.13 13.16 11.09
C GLU A 65 -5.10 11.91 11.96
N LYS A 66 -5.27 10.73 11.36
CA LYS A 66 -5.18 9.44 12.08
C LYS A 66 -3.84 9.28 12.78
N PHE A 67 -2.74 9.72 12.17
CA PHE A 67 -1.42 9.68 12.80
C PHE A 67 -1.26 10.67 13.95
N ALA A 68 -2.06 11.72 14.05
CA ALA A 68 -2.08 12.64 15.18
C ALA A 68 -2.96 12.13 16.35
N LEU A 69 -3.92 11.25 16.07
CA LEU A 69 -4.80 10.68 17.09
C LEU A 69 -4.06 9.69 18.01
N PRO A 70 -4.57 9.50 19.25
CA PRO A 70 -4.17 8.38 20.10
C PRO A 70 -4.28 7.04 19.36
N VAL A 71 -3.28 6.18 19.56
CA VAL A 71 -3.14 4.92 18.81
C VAL A 71 -4.34 3.98 18.97
N SER A 72 -5.08 4.08 20.07
CA SER A 72 -6.25 3.27 20.38
C SER A 72 -7.52 3.69 19.63
N LEU A 73 -7.56 4.88 19.03
CA LEU A 73 -8.75 5.40 18.35
C LEU A 73 -8.85 4.99 16.88
N VAL A 74 -7.81 4.37 16.33
CA VAL A 74 -7.74 3.97 14.92
C VAL A 74 -7.51 2.48 14.85
N ASP A 75 -8.32 1.78 14.05
CA ASP A 75 -8.07 0.37 13.73
C ASP A 75 -6.95 0.25 12.69
N TRP A 76 -5.72 0.36 13.17
CA TRP A 76 -4.53 0.29 12.33
C TRP A 76 -4.37 -1.05 11.61
N LYS A 77 -4.89 -2.14 12.20
CA LYS A 77 -4.76 -3.47 11.59
C LYS A 77 -5.67 -3.60 10.39
N GLU A 78 -6.93 -3.19 10.50
CA GLU A 78 -7.83 -3.18 9.35
C GLU A 78 -7.39 -2.18 8.29
N LEU A 79 -6.84 -1.02 8.68
CA LEU A 79 -6.26 -0.06 7.73
C LEU A 79 -5.06 -0.65 6.96
N TYR A 80 -4.14 -1.33 7.66
CA TYR A 80 -3.02 -2.03 7.02
C TYR A 80 -3.53 -3.11 6.06
N LYS A 81 -4.48 -3.94 6.51
CA LYS A 81 -5.06 -5.02 5.71
C LYS A 81 -5.72 -4.48 4.45
N LEU A 82 -6.48 -3.39 4.55
CA LEU A 82 -7.07 -2.71 3.38
C LEU A 82 -5.99 -2.31 2.38
N ARG A 83 -4.93 -1.61 2.83
CA ARG A 83 -3.83 -1.21 1.94
C ARG A 83 -3.09 -2.40 1.34
N HIS A 84 -2.86 -3.46 2.11
CA HIS A 84 -2.22 -4.67 1.63
C HIS A 84 -3.07 -5.39 0.56
N LEU A 85 -4.40 -5.43 0.71
CA LEU A 85 -5.27 -6.00 -0.30
C LEU A 85 -5.27 -5.18 -1.60
N ILE A 86 -5.20 -3.85 -1.50
CA ILE A 86 -5.02 -2.98 -2.67
C ILE A 86 -3.67 -3.28 -3.34
N ASP A 87 -2.60 -3.42 -2.57
CA ASP A 87 -1.27 -3.74 -3.08
C ASP A 87 -1.23 -5.05 -3.90
N VAL A 88 -1.86 -6.09 -3.37
CA VAL A 88 -2.02 -7.37 -4.05
C VAL A 88 -2.85 -7.20 -5.33
N ALA A 89 -4.00 -6.53 -5.25
CA ALA A 89 -4.88 -6.33 -6.40
C ALA A 89 -4.21 -5.51 -7.52
N VAL A 90 -3.46 -4.46 -7.19
CA VAL A 90 -2.72 -3.66 -8.17
C VAL A 90 -1.63 -4.50 -8.83
N THR A 91 -0.92 -5.31 -8.06
CA THR A 91 0.09 -6.23 -8.60
C THR A 91 -0.54 -7.22 -9.58
N GLU A 92 -1.62 -7.90 -9.17
CA GLU A 92 -2.32 -8.86 -10.03
C GLU A 92 -2.87 -8.23 -11.32
N LEU A 93 -3.42 -7.02 -11.24
CA LEU A 93 -3.90 -6.27 -12.40
C LEU A 93 -2.75 -5.91 -13.34
N LEU A 94 -1.61 -5.48 -12.80
CA LEU A 94 -0.43 -5.14 -13.60
C LEU A 94 0.15 -6.38 -14.28
N GLU A 95 0.32 -7.49 -13.57
CA GLU A 95 0.72 -8.77 -14.16
C GLU A 95 -0.23 -9.20 -15.28
N SER A 96 -1.54 -9.05 -15.06
CA SER A 96 -2.56 -9.37 -16.06
C SER A 96 -2.50 -8.45 -17.29
N ILE A 97 -2.16 -7.18 -17.11
CA ILE A 97 -1.91 -6.25 -18.21
C ILE A 97 -0.67 -6.70 -18.98
N LEU A 98 0.43 -7.05 -18.29
CA LEU A 98 1.67 -7.49 -18.95
C LEU A 98 1.47 -8.78 -19.74
N ALA A 99 0.76 -9.75 -19.18
CA ALA A 99 0.51 -11.04 -19.80
C ALA A 99 -0.45 -10.98 -21.00
N CYS A 100 -1.48 -10.11 -20.99
CA CYS A 100 -2.53 -10.13 -22.02
C CYS A 100 -3.07 -8.73 -22.39
N GLN A 101 -3.41 -8.55 -23.67
CA GLN A 101 -4.00 -7.32 -24.21
C GLN A 101 -5.49 -7.15 -23.89
N THR A 102 -6.19 -8.26 -23.63
CA THR A 102 -7.64 -8.26 -23.41
C THR A 102 -8.00 -7.57 -22.09
N GLY A 103 -8.98 -6.66 -22.16
CA GLY A 103 -9.53 -5.98 -20.99
C GLY A 103 -8.56 -5.00 -20.31
N ARG A 104 -7.51 -4.54 -21.02
CA ARG A 104 -6.48 -3.68 -20.43
C ARG A 104 -7.04 -2.33 -19.97
N ILE A 105 -7.98 -1.76 -20.71
CA ILE A 105 -8.58 -0.46 -20.36
C ILE A 105 -9.32 -0.57 -19.02
N GLU A 106 -10.10 -1.62 -18.82
CA GLU A 106 -10.83 -1.88 -17.59
C GLU A 106 -9.88 -2.13 -16.41
N LYS A 107 -8.80 -2.89 -16.65
CA LYS A 107 -7.75 -3.12 -15.63
C LYS A 107 -7.07 -1.81 -15.24
N PHE A 108 -6.74 -0.95 -16.20
CA PHE A 108 -6.18 0.37 -15.93
C PHE A 108 -7.16 1.24 -15.11
N HIS A 109 -8.43 1.31 -15.51
CA HIS A 109 -9.45 2.03 -14.74
C HIS A 109 -9.57 1.48 -13.31
N LYS A 110 -9.46 0.17 -13.12
CA LYS A 110 -9.48 -0.42 -11.79
C LYS A 110 -8.28 0.01 -10.95
N ILE A 111 -7.06 0.03 -11.53
CA ILE A 111 -5.86 0.55 -10.84
C ILE A 111 -6.07 2.01 -10.46
N ILE A 112 -6.53 2.85 -11.39
CA ILE A 112 -6.79 4.28 -11.16
C ILE A 112 -7.83 4.48 -10.04
N SER A 113 -8.84 3.62 -9.95
CA SER A 113 -9.89 3.71 -8.92
C SER A 113 -9.39 3.47 -7.49
N PHE A 114 -8.19 2.92 -7.31
CA PHE A 114 -7.56 2.83 -6.00
C PHE A 114 -6.94 4.16 -5.55
N GLY A 115 -6.78 5.12 -6.46
CA GLY A 115 -6.23 6.45 -6.17
C GLY A 115 -4.77 6.37 -5.73
N TYR A 116 -4.37 7.21 -4.77
CA TYR A 116 -2.98 7.26 -4.31
C TYR A 116 -2.52 5.98 -3.60
N ASP A 117 -3.45 5.12 -3.16
CA ASP A 117 -3.11 3.82 -2.57
C ASP A 117 -2.41 2.88 -3.58
N ALA A 118 -2.61 3.07 -4.89
CA ALA A 118 -1.90 2.26 -5.88
C ALA A 118 -0.44 2.70 -6.08
N LYS A 119 -0.07 3.90 -5.61
CA LYS A 119 1.18 4.56 -6.01
C LYS A 119 2.43 3.83 -5.51
N ASP A 120 2.46 3.42 -4.24
CA ASP A 120 3.57 2.63 -3.68
C ASP A 120 3.83 1.37 -4.52
N THR A 121 2.78 0.63 -4.87
CA THR A 121 2.87 -0.60 -5.67
C THR A 121 3.40 -0.32 -7.06
N LEU A 122 2.86 0.71 -7.73
CA LEU A 122 3.27 1.07 -9.09
C LEU A 122 4.72 1.56 -9.14
N LEU A 123 5.18 2.32 -8.16
CA LEU A 123 6.59 2.75 -8.07
C LEU A 123 7.51 1.54 -7.90
N ARG A 124 7.18 0.59 -7.01
CA ARG A 124 7.97 -0.65 -6.86
C ARG A 124 8.08 -1.45 -8.15
N HIS A 125 7.01 -1.51 -8.95
CA HIS A 125 7.05 -2.15 -10.27
C HIS A 125 7.79 -1.33 -11.32
N ALA A 126 7.74 0.01 -11.25
CA ALA A 126 8.47 0.89 -12.15
C ALA A 126 10.00 0.83 -11.93
N GLU A 127 10.41 0.60 -10.68
CA GLU A 127 11.80 0.44 -10.26
C GLU A 127 12.30 -1.01 -10.31
N ALA A 128 11.44 -1.95 -10.76
CA ALA A 128 11.81 -3.35 -10.88
C ALA A 128 13.04 -3.51 -11.79
N GLY A 129 14.10 -4.10 -11.22
CA GLY A 129 15.39 -4.26 -11.90
C GLY A 129 15.44 -5.43 -12.87
N PHE A 130 16.64 -5.73 -13.35
CA PHE A 130 16.92 -6.79 -14.34
C PHE A 130 16.57 -8.21 -13.89
N GLU A 131 16.24 -8.42 -12.61
CA GLU A 131 15.71 -9.69 -12.09
C GLU A 131 14.42 -10.12 -12.80
N TYR A 132 13.67 -9.16 -13.34
CA TYR A 132 12.46 -9.40 -14.12
C TYR A 132 12.79 -9.40 -15.62
N GLN A 133 12.49 -10.52 -16.31
CA GLN A 133 12.66 -10.60 -17.77
C GLN A 133 11.85 -9.53 -18.52
N ASP A 134 10.72 -9.12 -17.95
CA ASP A 134 9.79 -8.11 -18.48
C ASP A 134 10.00 -6.70 -17.89
N HIS A 135 11.13 -6.42 -17.23
CA HIS A 135 11.35 -5.16 -16.49
C HIS A 135 11.03 -3.88 -17.29
N LEU A 136 11.38 -3.81 -18.59
CA LEU A 136 11.03 -2.67 -19.45
C LEU A 136 9.52 -2.54 -19.67
N ALA A 137 8.84 -3.65 -19.97
CA ALA A 137 7.40 -3.65 -20.20
C ALA A 137 6.65 -3.30 -18.91
N ARG A 138 7.08 -3.87 -17.79
CA ARG A 138 6.57 -3.59 -16.44
C ARG A 138 6.74 -2.13 -16.07
N ARG A 139 7.93 -1.57 -16.27
CA ARG A 139 8.22 -0.16 -16.03
C ARG A 139 7.31 0.75 -16.86
N ASN A 140 7.20 0.49 -18.16
CA ASN A 140 6.35 1.29 -19.04
C ASN A 140 4.87 1.20 -18.65
N ALA A 141 4.38 0.01 -18.32
CA ALA A 141 3.01 -0.19 -17.87
C ALA A 141 2.72 0.55 -16.54
N ALA A 142 3.61 0.43 -15.56
CA ALA A 142 3.48 1.07 -14.26
C ALA A 142 3.54 2.61 -14.34
N LEU A 143 4.50 3.17 -15.09
CA LEU A 143 4.59 4.61 -15.33
C LEU A 143 3.34 5.12 -16.08
N GLY A 144 2.87 4.37 -17.07
CA GLY A 144 1.62 4.69 -17.77
C GLY A 144 0.37 4.66 -16.85
N CYS A 145 0.34 3.83 -15.81
CA CYS A 145 -0.71 3.89 -14.78
C CYS A 145 -0.58 5.15 -13.92
N LEU A 146 0.64 5.48 -13.48
CA LEU A 146 0.91 6.64 -12.62
C LEU A 146 0.54 7.95 -13.33
N HIS A 147 1.02 8.12 -14.56
CA HIS A 147 0.73 9.30 -15.38
C HIS A 147 -0.78 9.49 -15.57
N ARG A 148 -1.49 8.42 -15.96
CA ARG A 148 -2.95 8.49 -16.14
C ARG A 148 -3.69 8.77 -14.83
N SER A 149 -3.24 8.21 -13.71
CA SER A 149 -3.86 8.47 -12.40
C SER A 149 -3.69 9.93 -11.99
N ILE A 150 -2.48 10.49 -12.16
CA ILE A 150 -2.19 11.91 -11.89
C ILE A 150 -3.02 12.78 -12.81
N ALA A 151 -3.00 12.50 -14.12
CA ALA A 151 -3.75 13.27 -15.10
C ALA A 151 -5.23 13.31 -14.74
N ILE A 152 -5.88 12.16 -14.58
CA ILE A 152 -7.32 12.09 -14.28
C ILE A 152 -7.66 12.85 -12.99
N SER A 153 -6.80 12.75 -11.96
CA SER A 153 -6.97 13.51 -10.72
C SER A 153 -6.92 15.03 -10.96
N GLU A 154 -5.88 15.53 -11.64
CA GLU A 154 -5.75 16.96 -11.92
C GLU A 154 -6.88 17.49 -12.81
N TRP A 155 -7.22 16.76 -13.88
CA TRP A 155 -8.32 17.15 -14.78
C TRP A 155 -9.68 17.14 -14.09
N SER A 156 -9.92 16.22 -13.14
CA SER A 156 -11.13 16.22 -12.32
C SER A 156 -11.23 17.49 -11.48
N ARG A 157 -10.12 17.93 -10.87
CA ARG A 157 -10.05 19.16 -10.09
C ARG A 157 -10.30 20.40 -10.96
N VAL A 158 -9.75 20.44 -12.18
CA VAL A 158 -9.96 21.56 -13.12
C VAL A 158 -11.44 21.65 -13.47
N ARG A 159 -12.04 20.50 -13.79
CA ARG A 159 -13.46 20.40 -14.11
C ARG A 159 -14.35 20.87 -12.96
N ASN A 160 -13.93 20.64 -11.72
CA ASN A 160 -14.67 21.06 -10.52
C ASN A 160 -14.47 22.55 -10.18
N GLY A 161 -13.66 23.28 -10.96
CA GLY A 161 -13.39 24.70 -10.74
C GLY A 161 -12.41 24.96 -9.61
N GLU A 162 -11.61 23.97 -9.22
CA GLU A 162 -10.53 24.17 -8.27
C GLU A 162 -9.41 25.01 -8.90
N ASP A 163 -8.80 25.88 -8.10
CA ASP A 163 -7.65 26.67 -8.53
C ASP A 163 -6.40 25.79 -8.54
N ILE A 164 -5.92 25.47 -9.74
CA ILE A 164 -4.72 24.65 -9.96
C ILE A 164 -3.76 25.44 -10.84
N PRO A 165 -2.45 25.49 -10.50
CA PRO A 165 -1.46 26.13 -11.36
C PRO A 165 -1.53 25.59 -12.79
N LEU A 166 -1.56 26.51 -13.76
CA LEU A 166 -1.71 26.18 -15.17
C LEU A 166 -0.61 25.20 -15.63
N GLU A 167 0.61 25.36 -15.12
CA GLU A 167 1.75 24.49 -15.42
C GLU A 167 1.49 23.04 -15.00
N ARG A 168 0.76 22.85 -13.90
CA ARG A 168 0.40 21.52 -13.38
C ARG A 168 -0.73 20.88 -14.19
N ALA A 169 -1.73 21.68 -14.58
CA ALA A 169 -2.80 21.22 -15.47
C ALA A 169 -2.29 20.86 -16.87
N LEU A 170 -1.39 21.68 -17.44
CA LEU A 170 -0.75 21.41 -18.73
C LEU A 170 0.21 20.23 -18.63
N GLY A 171 1.01 20.14 -17.57
CA GLY A 171 1.88 18.99 -17.35
C GLY A 171 1.09 17.67 -17.31
N ALA A 172 -0.09 17.66 -16.69
CA ALA A 172 -1.00 16.52 -16.69
C ALA A 172 -1.57 16.13 -18.08
N PHE A 173 -1.48 17.00 -19.09
CA PHE A 173 -1.89 16.70 -20.47
C PHE A 173 -0.81 15.99 -21.29
N ASP A 174 0.45 16.35 -21.06
CA ASP A 174 1.58 15.97 -21.91
C ASP A 174 2.12 14.55 -21.65
N PHE A 175 1.49 13.79 -20.74
CA PHE A 175 1.93 12.46 -20.30
C PHE A 175 1.22 11.27 -20.97
#